data_AF-A0A392TE16-F1
#
_entry.id   AF-A0A392TE16-F1
#
_cell.length_a   1.000
_cell.length_b   1.000
_cell.length_c   1.000
_cell.angle_alpha   90.00
_cell.angle_beta   90.00
_cell.angle_gamma   90.00
#
_symmetry.space_group_name_H-M   'P 1'
#
loop_
_entity.id
_entity.type
_entity.pdbx_description
1 polymer ?
#
loop_
_entity_poly.entity_id
_entity_poly.type
_entity_poly.pdbx_seq_one_letter_code
_entity_poly.pdbx_strand_id
1 'polypeptide(L)'
;CFQILIGPSDWEDHSKGKEGSARYRIHNLPQKLCPGVYELGVAVSYNGLGREIYKLTTDPRRVVVVYLGKADNVRARLQRYGRTGAHLSN
;
A
#
# COMPACT_ATOMS: atom_id res chain seq x y z
N CYS A 1 -8.98 -0.20 9.79
CA CYS A 1 -8.04 0.89 9.43
C CYS A 1 -7.20 0.44 8.23
N PHE A 2 -6.91 1.34 7.30
CA PHE A 2 -6.07 1.03 6.13
C PHE A 2 -4.63 0.75 6.56
N GLN A 3 -3.87 0.06 5.71
CA GLN A 3 -2.44 -0.14 5.89
C GLN A 3 -1.69 0.52 4.73
N ILE A 4 -0.58 1.18 5.01
CA ILE A 4 0.20 1.87 3.98
C ILE A 4 0.98 0.84 3.19
N LEU A 5 0.61 0.64 1.93
CA LEU A 5 1.36 -0.23 1.03
C LEU A 5 2.60 0.47 0.48
N ILE A 6 2.48 1.75 0.10
CA ILE A 6 3.56 2.59 -0.42
C ILE A 6 3.44 3.94 0.26
N GLY A 7 4.52 4.37 0.93
CA GLY A 7 4.63 5.67 1.56
C GLY A 7 5.12 6.76 0.59
N PRO A 8 4.96 8.05 0.93
CA PRO A 8 5.29 9.18 0.07
C PRO A 8 6.76 9.22 -0.38
N SER A 9 7.68 8.79 0.49
CA SER A 9 9.12 8.78 0.22
C SER A 9 9.65 7.42 -0.23
N ASP A 10 8.84 6.36 -0.20
CA ASP A 10 9.31 4.99 -0.44
C ASP A 10 9.90 4.84 -1.86
N TRP A 11 9.31 5.51 -2.86
CA TRP A 11 9.84 5.51 -4.23
C TRP A 11 11.11 6.34 -4.39
N GLU A 12 11.17 7.52 -3.77
CA GLU A 12 12.33 8.40 -3.81
C GLU A 12 13.53 7.75 -3.12
N ASP A 13 13.33 7.24 -1.90
CA ASP A 13 14.36 6.53 -1.13
C ASP A 13 14.88 5.30 -1.89
N HIS A 14 13.98 4.51 -2.50
CA HIS A 14 14.36 3.39 -3.34
C HIS A 14 15.16 3.84 -4.56
N SER A 15 14.74 4.91 -5.24
CA SER A 15 15.44 5.41 -6.44
C SER A 15 16.85 5.92 -6.13
N LYS A 16 17.07 6.44 -4.92
CA LYS A 16 18.37 6.87 -4.40
C LYS A 16 19.24 5.73 -3.88
N GLY A 17 18.76 4.48 -3.93
CA GLY A 17 19.50 3.31 -3.43
C GLY A 17 19.75 3.35 -1.93
N LYS A 18 18.90 4.06 -1.17
CA LYS A 18 19.06 4.18 0.29
C LYS A 18 18.98 2.82 0.94
N GLU A 19 19.90 2.52 1.85
CA GLU A 19 19.97 1.21 2.50
C GLU A 19 18.67 0.90 3.26
N GLY A 20 18.15 -0.31 3.06
CA GLY A 20 16.88 -0.76 3.66
C GLY A 20 15.61 -0.17 3.02
N SER A 21 15.72 0.69 2.00
CA SER A 21 14.54 1.22 1.30
C SER A 21 13.93 0.17 0.36
N ALA A 22 12.61 -0.02 0.48
CA ALA A 22 11.83 -0.90 -0.39
C ALA A 22 10.81 -0.07 -1.16
N ARG A 23 10.48 -0.49 -2.39
CA ARG A 23 9.42 0.16 -3.21
C ARG A 23 8.05 0.12 -2.55
N TYR A 24 7.82 -0.85 -1.64
CA TYR A 24 6.57 -1.05 -0.93
C TYR A 24 6.82 -1.74 0.42
N ARG A 25 5.85 -1.63 1.33
CA ARG A 25 5.93 -2.09 2.72
C ARG A 25 5.36 -3.50 2.86
N ILE A 26 6.21 -4.50 2.66
CA ILE A 26 5.82 -5.92 2.74
C ILE A 26 5.26 -6.34 4.10
N HIS A 27 5.69 -5.69 5.19
CA HIS A 27 5.26 -5.98 6.56
C HIS A 27 3.82 -5.55 6.84
N ASN A 28 3.26 -4.67 6.00
CA ASN A 28 1.90 -4.18 6.13
C ASN A 28 0.88 -5.06 5.39
N LEU A 29 1.34 -6.13 4.74
CA LEU A 29 0.47 -7.09 4.07
C LEU A 29 -0.17 -8.07 5.05
N PRO A 30 -1.32 -8.69 4.69
CA PRO A 30 -1.91 -9.74 5.50
C PRO A 30 -0.89 -10.84 5.80
N GLN A 31 -0.76 -11.21 7.08
CA GLN A 31 0.20 -12.25 7.48
C GLN A 31 -0.18 -13.62 6.92
N LYS A 32 -1.49 -13.92 6.87
CA LYS A 32 -2.01 -15.20 6.40
C LYS A 32 -2.17 -15.23 4.89
N LEU A 33 -1.89 -16.40 4.30
CA LEU A 33 -2.14 -16.71 2.89
C LEU A 33 -3.58 -17.24 2.80
N CYS A 34 -4.54 -16.34 2.57
CA CYS A 34 -5.95 -16.71 2.54
C CYS A 34 -6.70 -16.05 1.36
N PRO A 35 -7.76 -16.68 0.88
CA PRO A 35 -8.69 -16.06 -0.05
C PRO A 35 -9.42 -14.90 0.63
N GLY A 36 -9.79 -13.88 -0.15
CA GLY A 36 -10.52 -12.75 0.39
C GLY A 36 -10.72 -11.61 -0.59
N VAL A 37 -11.43 -10.59 -0.10
CA VAL A 37 -11.65 -9.31 -0.77
C VAL A 37 -10.70 -8.27 -0.16
N TYR A 38 -10.21 -7.35 -0.97
CA TYR A 38 -9.33 -6.27 -0.53
C TYR A 38 -9.65 -4.97 -1.24
N GLU A 39 -9.39 -3.87 -0.54
CA GLU A 39 -9.50 -2.51 -1.05
C GLU A 39 -8.11 -1.90 -1.22
N LEU A 40 -7.90 -1.19 -2.32
CA LEU A 40 -6.76 -0.31 -2.51
C LEU A 40 -7.29 1.11 -2.67
N GLY A 41 -6.75 2.02 -1.87
CA GLY A 41 -7.10 3.42 -1.89
C GLY A 41 -5.89 4.32 -1.93
N VAL A 42 -6.09 5.53 -2.43
CA VAL A 42 -5.13 6.61 -2.39
C VAL A 42 -5.49 7.50 -1.22
N ALA A 43 -4.55 7.67 -0.30
CA ALA A 43 -4.72 8.60 0.81
C ALA A 43 -4.37 10.03 0.34
N VAL A 44 -5.28 10.96 0.52
CA VAL A 44 -5.08 12.38 0.19
C VAL A 44 -4.53 13.10 1.40
N SER A 45 -3.43 13.82 1.21
CA SER A 45 -2.88 14.72 2.21
C SER A 45 -2.84 16.13 1.68
N TYR A 46 -3.28 17.07 2.51
CA TYR A 46 -3.19 18.49 2.22
C TYR A 46 -1.83 19.10 2.61
N ASN A 47 -1.05 18.44 3.49
CA ASN A 47 0.23 18.95 4.01
C ASN A 47 1.38 17.92 3.89
N GLY A 48 2.63 18.39 3.89
CA GLY A 48 3.84 17.58 3.88
C GLY A 48 3.92 16.66 5.11
N LEU A 49 3.46 15.42 4.94
CA LEU A 49 2.98 14.59 6.05
C LEU A 49 4.05 13.87 6.88
N GLY A 50 5.33 14.19 6.69
CA GLY A 50 6.50 13.64 7.41
C GLY A 50 6.19 12.47 8.35
N ARG A 51 6.08 12.77 9.66
CA ARG A 51 5.80 11.77 10.72
C ARG A 51 4.32 11.49 10.97
N GLU A 52 3.40 12.23 10.36
CA GLU A 52 1.96 12.13 10.60
C GLU A 52 1.22 11.21 9.61
N ILE A 53 1.94 10.56 8.70
CA ILE A 53 1.40 9.60 7.73
C ILE A 53 0.46 8.55 8.38
N TYR A 54 0.74 8.11 9.61
CA TYR A 54 -0.12 7.16 10.33
C TYR A 54 -1.53 7.72 10.65
N LYS A 55 -1.73 9.04 10.63
CA LYS A 55 -3.06 9.65 10.79
C LYS A 55 -3.93 9.47 9.55
N LEU A 56 -3.33 9.22 8.38
CA LEU A 56 -4.07 8.88 7.16
C LEU A 56 -4.72 7.50 7.23
N THR A 57 -4.10 6.56 7.96
CA THR A 57 -4.62 5.19 8.04
C THR A 57 -5.78 5.06 9.03
N THR A 58 -5.91 6.00 9.95
CA THR A 58 -6.95 6.03 10.98
C THR A 58 -8.20 6.82 10.57
N ASP A 59 -8.10 7.78 9.64
CA ASP A 59 -9.26 8.51 9.10
C ASP A 59 -9.65 7.99 7.69
N PRO A 60 -10.65 7.11 7.58
CA PRO A 60 -11.07 6.55 6.30
C PRO A 60 -11.65 7.60 5.35
N ARG A 61 -12.07 8.78 5.82
CA ARG A 61 -12.58 9.87 4.95
C ARG A 61 -11.48 10.49 4.10
N ARG A 62 -10.22 10.26 4.44
CA ARG A 62 -9.03 10.71 3.69
C ARG A 62 -8.54 9.70 2.67
N VAL A 63 -9.15 8.52 2.60
CA VAL A 63 -8.78 7.47 1.65
C VAL A 63 -9.87 7.38 0.59
N VAL A 64 -9.50 7.66 -0.65
CA VAL A 64 -10.35 7.38 -1.80
C VAL A 64 -10.03 5.98 -2.28
N VAL A 65 -10.96 5.04 -2.10
CA VAL A 65 -10.83 3.68 -2.64
C VAL A 65 -10.92 3.77 -4.17
N VAL A 66 -9.86 3.32 -4.84
CA VAL A 66 -9.75 3.34 -6.31
C VAL A 66 -9.92 1.96 -6.92
N TYR A 67 -9.78 0.92 -6.11
CA TYR A 67 -9.87 -0.45 -6.59
C TYR A 67 -10.38 -1.40 -5.49
N LEU A 68 -11.33 -2.25 -5.87
CA LEU A 68 -11.85 -3.36 -5.07
C LEU A 68 -11.55 -4.65 -5.83
N GLY A 69 -10.94 -5.63 -5.16
CA GLY A 69 -10.59 -6.90 -5.78
C GLY A 69 -10.81 -8.10 -4.89
N LYS A 70 -10.83 -9.28 -5.52
CA LYS A 70 -10.82 -10.58 -4.87
C LYS A 70 -9.60 -11.38 -5.31
N ALA A 71 -9.06 -12.21 -4.43
CA ALA A 71 -7.99 -13.14 -4.77
C ALA A 71 -8.08 -14.39 -3.90
N ASP A 72 -7.63 -15.52 -4.43
CA ASP A 72 -7.46 -16.77 -3.66
C ASP A 72 -6.32 -16.67 -2.64
N ASN A 73 -5.43 -15.70 -2.85
CA ASN A 73 -4.38 -15.32 -1.91
C ASN A 73 -4.14 -13.81 -1.97
N VAL A 74 -4.76 -13.08 -1.05
CA VAL A 74 -4.68 -11.61 -1.01
C VAL A 74 -3.23 -11.14 -0.82
N ARG A 75 -2.46 -11.78 0.06
CA ARG A 75 -1.06 -11.42 0.30
C ARG A 75 -0.23 -11.53 -0.98
N ALA A 76 -0.33 -12.66 -1.69
CA ALA A 76 0.43 -12.88 -2.92
C ALA A 76 0.03 -11.88 -4.02
N ARG A 77 -1.28 -11.60 -4.16
CA ARG A 77 -1.79 -10.61 -5.12
C ARG A 77 -1.22 -9.20 -4.85
N LEU A 78 -1.23 -8.76 -3.59
CA LEU A 78 -0.67 -7.46 -3.18
C LEU A 78 0.86 -7.39 -3.28
N GLN A 79 1.57 -8.49 -2.98
CA GLN A 79 3.03 -8.57 -3.20
C GLN A 79 3.38 -8.42 -4.68
N ARG A 80 2.63 -9.07 -5.57
CA ARG A 80 2.84 -8.96 -7.02
C ARG A 80 2.61 -7.52 -7.50
N TYR A 81 1.51 -6.90 -7.05
CA TYR A 81 1.24 -5.49 -7.31
C TYR A 81 2.41 -4.58 -6.90
N GLY A 82 2.88 -4.69 -5.65
CA GLY A 82 3.97 -3.86 -5.14
C GLY A 82 5.34 -4.09 -5.83
N ARG A 83 5.62 -5.33 -6.29
CA ARG A 83 6.89 -5.66 -6.96
C ARG A 83 6.96 -5.17 -8.40
N THR A 84 5.91 -5.42 -9.19
CA THR A 84 5.96 -5.23 -10.64
C THR A 84 5.10 -4.09 -11.14
N GLY A 85 4.37 -3.41 -10.24
CA GLY A 85 3.33 -2.46 -10.63
C GLY A 85 2.26 -3.14 -11.49
N ALA A 86 2.10 -4.47 -11.35
CA ALA A 86 1.16 -5.21 -12.18
C ALA A 86 -0.21 -4.57 -12.03
N HIS A 87 -0.74 -4.06 -13.15
CA HIS A 87 -2.14 -3.71 -13.20
C HIS A 87 -2.93 -4.92 -12.74
N LEU A 88 -3.89 -4.68 -11.85
CA LEU A 88 -4.76 -5.71 -11.32
C LEU A 88 -5.72 -6.09 -12.44
N SER A 89 -5.23 -6.83 -13.44
CA SER A 89 -6.06 -7.45 -14.44
C SER A 89 -6.98 -8.43 -13.71
N ASN A 90 -8.27 -8.32 -14.01
CA ASN A 90 -9.34 -9.18 -13.49
C ASN A 90 -8.98 -10.65 -13.67
#